data_AF-A0A1J3ZYP5-F1
#
_entry.id   AF-A0A1J3ZYP5-F1
#
_cell.length_a   1.000
_cell.length_b   1.000
_cell.length_c   1.000
_cell.angle_alpha   90.00
_cell.angle_beta   90.00
_cell.angle_gamma   90.00
#
_symmetry.space_group_name_H-M   'P 1'
#
loop_
_entity.id
_entity.type
_entity.pdbx_description
1 polymer ?
#
loop_
_entity_poly.entity_id
_entity_poly.type
_entity_poly.pdbx_seq_one_letter_code
_entity_poly.pdbx_strand_id
1 'polypeptide(L)' 'MFNRAMAIKRYTVLYYDDFMSDEEKEIWKTLHDFQKASIILPFNLMLVRKNVDRRIVPSIKLNDNRIFIYPNR' A
#
# COMPACT_ATOMS: atom_id res chain seq x y z
N MET A 1 6.34 2.66 4.38
CA MET A 1 5.17 1.85 3.97
C MET A 1 5.02 0.46 4.65
N PHE A 2 5.90 -0.52 4.39
CA PHE A 2 5.68 -1.93 4.82
C PHE A 2 5.45 -2.10 6.34
N ASN A 3 6.33 -1.53 7.17
CA ASN A 3 6.22 -1.64 8.62
C ASN A 3 4.90 -1.06 9.15
N ARG A 4 4.45 0.07 8.57
CA ARG A 4 3.16 0.71 8.91
C ARG A 4 1.98 -0.18 8.51
N ALA A 5 2.01 -0.79 7.32
CA ALA A 5 0.96 -1.72 6.89
C ALA A 5 0.86 -2.96 7.81
N MET A 6 2.00 -3.49 8.25
CA MET A 6 2.04 -4.66 9.14
C MET A 6 1.54 -4.40 10.56
N ALA A 7 1.60 -3.15 11.03
CA ALA A 7 1.13 -2.75 12.36
C ALA A 7 -0.40 -2.81 12.50
N ILE A 8 -1.15 -2.79 11.40
CA ILE A 8 -2.63 -2.73 11.41
C ILE A 8 -3.23 -4.11 11.71
N LYS A 9 -3.98 -4.21 12.80
CA LYS A 9 -4.52 -5.50 13.30
C LYS A 9 -6.00 -5.74 12.98
N ARG A 10 -6.71 -4.76 12.44
CA ARG A 10 -8.15 -4.83 12.14
C ARG A 10 -8.40 -4.76 10.64
N TYR A 11 -9.57 -5.25 10.21
CA TYR A 11 -10.02 -5.05 8.85
C TYR A 11 -10.09 -3.55 8.53
N THR A 12 -9.34 -3.09 7.54
CA THR A 12 -9.24 -1.67 7.19
C THR A 12 -9.09 -1.50 5.69
N VAL A 13 -9.74 -0.48 5.13
CA VAL A 13 -9.51 0.00 3.77
C VAL A 13 -8.69 1.28 3.86
N LEU A 14 -7.55 1.32 3.17
CA LEU A 14 -6.59 2.43 3.16
C LEU A 14 -6.16 2.77 1.74
N TYR A 15 -5.34 3.79 1.60
CA TYR A 15 -4.65 4.20 0.38
C TYR A 15 -3.12 4.12 0.57
N TYR A 16 -2.35 4.20 -0.52
CA TYR A 16 -0.89 4.10 -0.46
C TYR A 16 -0.25 5.16 0.45
N ASP A 17 -0.78 6.38 0.44
CA ASP A 17 -0.32 7.52 1.22
C ASP A 17 -0.63 7.41 2.72
N ASP A 18 -1.60 6.59 3.13
CA ASP A 18 -1.82 6.26 4.54
C ASP A 18 -0.59 5.55 5.17
N PHE A 19 0.23 4.90 4.36
CA PHE A 19 1.46 4.22 4.80
C PHE A 19 2.70 5.10 4.76
N MET A 20 2.54 6.41 4.55
CA MET A 20 3.59 7.39 4.38
C MET A 20 3.65 8.38 5.56
N SER A 21 4.84 8.90 5.88
CA SER A 21 5.00 10.08 6.74
C SER A 21 4.35 11.30 6.10
N ASP A 22 4.13 12.36 6.89
CA ASP A 22 3.53 13.58 6.35
C ASP A 22 4.43 14.23 5.27
N GLU A 23 5.75 14.14 5.43
CA GLU A 23 6.72 14.55 4.40
C GLU A 23 6.59 13.71 3.11
N GLU A 24 6.55 12.38 3.24
CA GLU A 24 6.37 11.47 2.11
C GLU A 24 5.02 11.71 1.39
N LYS A 25 3.96 12.07 2.14
CA LYS A 25 2.66 12.42 1.56
C LYS A 25 2.70 13.70 0.74
N GLU A 26 3.41 14.73 1.19
CA GLU A 26 3.56 15.96 0.41
C GLU A 26 4.32 15.69 -0.89
N ILE A 27 5.38 14.89 -0.84
CA ILE A 27 6.08 14.44 -2.06
C ILE A 27 5.11 13.65 -2.95
N TRP A 28 4.39 12.67 -2.40
CA TRP A 28 3.44 11.83 -3.13
C TRP A 28 2.38 12.62 -3.91
N LYS A 29 1.85 13.70 -3.32
CA LYS A 29 0.86 14.58 -3.97
C LYS A 29 1.41 15.27 -5.21
N THR A 30 2.72 15.52 -5.26
CA THR A 30 3.39 16.19 -6.39
C THR A 30 3.82 15.23 -7.51
N LEU A 31 3.85 13.92 -7.25
CA LEU A 31 4.26 12.92 -8.22
C LEU A 31 3.20 12.68 -9.32
N HIS A 32 3.66 12.55 -10.56
CA HIS A 32 2.86 12.05 -11.67
C HIS A 32 2.57 10.55 -11.53
N ASP A 33 1.55 10.05 -12.22
CA ASP A 33 1.09 8.66 -12.10
C ASP A 33 2.18 7.63 -12.44
N PHE A 34 3.04 7.91 -13.43
CA PHE A 34 4.15 7.01 -13.77
C PHE A 34 5.20 6.92 -12.64
N GLN A 35 5.40 8.01 -11.89
CA GLN A 35 6.31 8.04 -10.73
C GLN A 35 5.67 7.35 -9.53
N LYS A 36 4.35 7.47 -9.35
CA LYS A 36 3.62 6.68 -8.34
C LYS A 36 3.69 5.20 -8.66
N ALA A 37 3.55 4.81 -9.93
CA ALA A 37 3.66 3.43 -10.36
C ALA A 37 5.04 2.81 -10.07
N SER A 38 6.12 3.59 -10.19
CA SER A 38 7.48 3.13 -9.86
C SER A 38 7.71 2.90 -8.35
N ILE A 39 6.84 3.43 -7.48
CA ILE A 39 6.84 3.18 -6.03
C ILE A 39 5.88 2.02 -5.69
N ILE A 40 4.68 2.03 -6.27
CA ILE A 40 3.62 1.04 -6.04
C ILE A 40 4.07 -0.37 -6.43
N LEU A 41 4.68 -0.53 -7.61
CA LEU A 41 5.05 -1.85 -8.12
C LEU A 41 6.07 -2.56 -7.22
N PRO A 42 7.21 -1.95 -6.84
CA PRO A 42 8.13 -2.55 -5.89
C PRO A 42 7.49 -2.91 -4.54
N PHE A 43 6.58 -2.06 -4.04
CA PHE A 43 5.85 -2.34 -2.81
C PHE A 43 4.98 -3.59 -2.95
N ASN A 44 4.19 -3.68 -4.01
CA ASN A 44 3.33 -4.85 -4.26
C ASN A 44 4.16 -6.14 -4.42
N LEU A 45 5.28 -6.08 -5.15
CA LEU A 45 6.19 -7.22 -5.30
C LEU A 45 6.80 -7.65 -3.97
N MET A 46 7.13 -6.70 -3.09
CA MET A 46 7.60 -7.00 -1.74
C MET A 46 6.54 -7.71 -0.90
N LEU A 47 5.26 -7.36 -1.02
CA LEU A 47 4.18 -8.06 -0.31
C LEU A 47 4.13 -9.55 -0.69
N VAL A 48 4.20 -9.85 -2.00
CA VAL A 48 4.22 -11.21 -2.53
C VAL A 48 5.47 -11.96 -2.05
N ARG A 49 6.64 -11.33 -2.14
CA ARG A 49 7.92 -11.92 -1.68
C ARG A 49 7.92 -12.25 -0.18
N LYS A 50 7.15 -11.50 0.62
CA LYS A 50 7.00 -11.71 2.06
C LYS A 50 5.79 -12.59 2.41
N ASN A 51 5.06 -13.11 1.42
CA ASN A 51 3.87 -13.94 1.58
C ASN A 51 2.78 -13.27 2.47
N VAL A 52 2.65 -11.95 2.36
CA VAL A 52 1.62 -11.15 3.06
C VAL A 52 0.59 -10.55 2.11
N ASP A 53 0.64 -10.90 0.83
CA ASP A 53 -0.29 -10.49 -0.23
C ASP A 53 -1.72 -11.02 0.00
N ARG A 54 -1.90 -12.05 0.82
CA ARG A 54 -3.23 -12.49 1.31
C ARG A 54 -3.81 -11.61 2.42
N ARG A 55 -2.93 -10.90 3.14
CA ARG A 55 -3.30 -10.02 4.26
C ARG A 55 -3.45 -8.58 3.78
N ILE A 56 -2.51 -8.10 2.97
CA ILE A 56 -2.46 -6.74 2.41
C ILE A 56 -2.72 -6.89 0.92
N VAL A 57 -3.93 -6.56 0.49
CA VAL A 57 -4.40 -6.75 -0.89
C VAL A 57 -4.57 -5.39 -1.56
N PRO A 58 -3.67 -4.99 -2.46
CA PRO A 58 -3.88 -3.85 -3.34
C PRO A 58 -5.06 -4.11 -4.29
N SER A 59 -5.88 -3.09 -4.51
CA SER A 59 -7.07 -3.13 -5.36
C SER A 59 -6.74 -3.05 -6.85
N ILE A 60 -5.92 -3.98 -7.35
CA ILE A 60 -5.48 -4.00 -8.75
C ILE A 60 -6.67 -4.16 -9.70
N LYS A 61 -7.68 -4.95 -9.31
CA LYS A 61 -8.87 -5.24 -10.12
C LYS A 61 -9.78 -4.04 -10.36
N LEU A 62 -9.80 -3.07 -9.43
CA LEU A 62 -10.67 -1.89 -9.55
C LEU A 62 -9.95 -0.69 -10.17
N ASN A 63 -8.69 -0.87 -10.58
CA ASN A 63 -7.83 0.20 -11.10
C ASN A 63 -7.83 1.44 -10.19
N ASP A 64 -7.89 1.22 -8.88
CA ASP A 64 -7.89 2.27 -7.88
C ASP A 64 -6.79 2.08 -6.84
N ASN A 65 -6.56 3.12 -6.05
CA ASN A 65 -5.45 3.20 -5.11
C ASN A 65 -5.77 2.58 -3.74
N ARG A 66 -6.86 1.81 -3.62
CA ARG A 66 -7.25 1.21 -2.33
C ARG A 66 -6.39 0.00 -1.99
N ILE A 67 -6.12 -0.15 -0.71
CA ILE A 67 -5.42 -1.29 -0.12
C ILE A 67 -6.31 -1.85 0.99
N PHE A 68 -6.62 -3.13 0.89
CA PHE A 68 -7.38 -3.86 1.89
C PHE A 68 -6.44 -4.56 2.83
N ILE A 69 -6.56 -4.31 4.14
CA ILE A 69 -5.84 -5.05 5.18
C ILE A 69 -6.83 -5.95 5.89
N TYR A 70 -6.60 -7.25 5.79
CA TYR A 70 -7.29 -8.27 6.55
C TYR A 70 -6.51 -8.56 7.84
N PRO A 71 -7.19 -8.84 8.97
CA PRO A 71 -6.51 -9.42 10.13
C PRO A 71 -5.92 -10.78 9.73
N ASN A 72 -4.78 -11.15 10.33
CA ASN A 72 -4.31 -12.52 10.22
C ASN A 72 -5.44 -13.43 10.77
N ARG A 73 -5.93 -14.35 9.93
CA ARG A 73 -6.65 -15.51 10.45
C ARG A 73 -5.71 -16.38 11.26
#